data_AF-A0A382D7M6-F1
#
_entry.id   AF-A0A382D7M6-F1
#
_cell.length_a   1.000
_cell.length_b   1.000
_cell.length_c   1.000
_cell.angle_alpha   90.00
_cell.angle_beta   90.00
_cell.angle_gamma   90.00
#
_symmetry.space_group_name_H-M   'P 1'
#
loop_
_entity.id
_entity.type
_entity.pdbx_description
1 polymer ?
#
loop_
_entity_poly.entity_id
_entity_poly.type
_entity_poly.pdbx_seq_one_letter_code
_entity_poly.pdbx_strand_id
1 'polypeptide(L)' 'MRLHPAAWIDAGGFGKGIALRLAADTLRARGVSGVVDLGGQLVVVGEAPQQVDIPGPGERIKSNNSVILRNASVAT' A
#
# COMPACT_ATOMS: atom_id res chain seq x y z
N MET A 1 -14.24 -26.71 14.77
CA MET A 1 -14.93 -27.36 13.63
C MET A 1 -14.76 -26.47 12.40
N ARG A 2 -14.30 -27.01 11.26
CA ARG A 2 -14.29 -26.27 9.98
C ARG A 2 -15.67 -26.40 9.35
N LEU A 3 -16.31 -25.26 9.03
CA LEU A 3 -17.66 -25.25 8.43
C LEU A 3 -17.68 -25.80 7.00
N HIS A 4 -16.59 -25.60 6.25
CA HIS A 4 -16.41 -26.12 4.89
C HIS A 4 -15.00 -26.71 4.74
N PRO A 5 -14.81 -28.04 4.88
CA PRO A 5 -13.48 -28.66 4.88
C PRO A 5 -12.68 -28.48 3.59
N ALA A 6 -13.38 -28.31 2.46
CA ALA A 6 -12.79 -28.11 1.14
C ALA A 6 -12.62 -26.64 0.73
N ALA A 7 -13.04 -25.68 1.57
CA ALA A 7 -12.84 -24.27 1.28
C ALA A 7 -11.40 -23.84 1.55
N TRP A 8 -10.87 -22.96 0.70
CA TRP A 8 -9.52 -22.41 0.79
C TRP A 8 -9.60 -20.90 1.01
N ILE A 9 -8.64 -20.35 1.75
CA ILE A 9 -8.50 -18.91 1.94
C ILE A 9 -7.36 -18.44 1.05
N ASP A 10 -7.64 -17.47 0.19
CA ASP A 10 -6.63 -16.74 -0.56
C ASP A 10 -6.39 -15.38 0.10
N ALA A 11 -5.12 -15.12 0.45
CA ALA A 11 -4.69 -13.86 1.03
C ALA A 11 -4.21 -12.85 -0.02
N GLY A 12 -4.21 -13.19 -1.31
CA GLY A 12 -3.72 -12.33 -2.39
C GLY A 12 -4.39 -10.94 -2.43
N GLY A 13 -5.67 -10.87 -2.06
CA GLY A 13 -6.47 -9.64 -2.04
C GLY A 13 -6.20 -8.69 -0.86
N PHE A 14 -5.59 -9.17 0.23
CA PHE A 14 -5.43 -8.35 1.45
C PHE A 14 -4.04 -8.45 2.12
N GLY A 15 -3.24 -9.46 1.79
CA GLY A 15 -1.95 -9.72 2.44
C GLY A 15 -0.95 -8.57 2.27
N LYS A 16 -0.95 -7.92 1.10
CA LYS A 16 -0.11 -6.74 0.84
C LYS A 16 -0.47 -5.55 1.75
N GLY A 17 -1.75 -5.33 2.04
CA GLY A 17 -2.19 -4.30 2.99
C GLY A 17 -1.68 -4.55 4.41
N ILE A 18 -1.67 -5.82 4.86
CA ILE A 18 -1.08 -6.21 6.15
C ILE A 18 0.43 -5.95 6.14
N ALA A 19 1.14 -6.35 5.09
CA ALA A 19 2.58 -6.14 4.96
C ALA A 19 2.95 -4.64 4.95
N LEU A 20 2.22 -3.80 4.22
CA LEU A 20 2.39 -2.35 4.22
C LEU A 20 2.18 -1.75 5.60
N ARG A 21 1.16 -2.21 6.33
CA ARG A 21 0.90 -1.75 7.71
C ARG A 21 2.07 -2.06 8.63
N LEU A 22 2.58 -3.29 8.60
CA LEU A 22 3.74 -3.71 9.42
C LEU A 22 5.01 -2.92 9.05
N ALA A 23 5.24 -2.69 7.76
CA ALA A 23 6.36 -1.87 7.30
C ALA A 23 6.23 -0.43 7.80
N ALA A 24 5.04 0.18 7.67
CA ALA A 24 4.79 1.53 8.14
C ALA A 24 4.97 1.66 9.66
N ASP A 25 4.45 0.71 10.44
CA ASP A 25 4.61 0.70 11.89
C ASP A 25 6.07 0.57 12.30
N THR A 26 6.85 -0.24 11.56
CA THR A 26 8.31 -0.36 11.78
C THR A 26 9.04 0.95 11.49
N LEU A 27 8.69 1.65 10.40
CA LEU A 27 9.30 2.95 10.06
C LEU A 27 8.96 4.02 11.10
N ARG A 28 7.68 4.10 11.52
CA ARG A 28 7.22 5.01 12.58
C ARG A 28 7.95 4.77 13.90
N ALA A 29 8.08 3.51 14.31
CA ALA A 29 8.79 3.14 15.55
C ALA A 29 10.27 3.55 15.54
N ARG A 30 10.86 3.71 14.35
CA ARG A 30 12.25 4.14 14.18
C ARG A 30 12.38 5.64 13.89
N GLY A 31 11.28 6.39 13.85
CA GLY A 31 11.28 7.80 13.46
C GLY A 31 11.70 8.04 12.01
N VAL A 32 11.56 7.05 11.13
CA VAL A 32 11.95 7.13 9.71
C VAL A 32 10.72 7.46 8.88
N SER A 33 10.86 8.46 7.99
CA SER A 33 9.86 8.80 6.97
C SER A 33 10.21 8.19 5.62
N GLY A 34 9.20 7.90 4.80
CA GLY A 34 9.39 7.40 3.45
C GLY A 34 8.12 6.86 2.80
N VAL A 35 8.28 6.28 1.62
CA VAL A 35 7.22 5.59 0.88
C VAL A 35 7.59 4.13 0.75
N VAL A 36 6.64 3.24 1.05
CA VAL A 36 6.77 1.79 0.81
C VAL A 36 5.79 1.42 -0.28
N ASP A 37 6.26 0.77 -1.33
CA ASP A 37 5.46 0.25 -2.45
C ASP A 37 5.60 -1.27 -2.52
N LEU A 38 4.47 -1.97 -2.42
CA LEU A 38 4.35 -3.40 -2.65
C LEU A 38 3.46 -3.65 -3.87
N GLY A 39 4.04 -3.52 -5.05
CA GLY A 39 3.40 -3.89 -6.33
C GLY A 39 2.19 -3.02 -6.67
N GLY A 40 2.31 -1.70 -6.49
CA GLY A 40 1.26 -0.71 -6.78
C GLY A 40 0.35 -0.40 -5.60
N GLN A 41 0.49 -1.10 -4.48
CA GLN A 41 -0.09 -0.70 -3.20
C GLN A 41 0.97 -0.02 -2.36
N LEU A 42 0.67 1.18 -1.86
CA LEU A 42 1.69 2.01 -1.22
C LEU A 42 1.20 2.69 0.05
N VAL A 43 2.15 3.04 0.91
CA VAL A 43 1.94 3.82 2.14
C VAL A 43 3.00 4.90 2.28
N VAL A 44 2.56 6.12 2.58
CA VAL A 44 3.42 7.25 2.93
C VAL A 44 3.52 7.34 4.45
N VAL A 45 4.74 7.43 4.97
CA VAL A 45 5.05 7.56 6.41
C VAL A 45 5.81 8.85 6.65
N GLY A 46 5.33 9.67 7.58
CA GLY A 46 5.92 10.95 7.95
C GLY A 46 4.97 12.14 7.71
N GLU A 47 5.31 13.27 8.31
CA GLU A 47 4.47 14.48 8.30
C GLU A 47 4.57 15.28 7.00
N ALA A 48 5.66 15.14 6.26
CA ALA A 48 5.84 15.78 4.96
C ALA A 48 4.93 15.12 3.93
N PRO A 49 3.98 15.85 3.31
CA PRO A 49 3.17 15.29 2.24
C PRO A 49 4.04 14.81 1.08
N GLN A 50 3.67 13.71 0.46
CA GLN A 50 4.32 13.15 -0.72
C GLN A 50 3.32 13.12 -1.88
N GLN A 51 3.77 13.54 -3.05
CA GLN A 51 3.04 13.33 -4.29
C GLN A 51 3.27 11.89 -4.75
N VAL A 52 2.17 11.20 -5.06
CA VAL A 52 2.19 9.84 -5.59
C VAL A 52 1.45 9.83 -6.91
N ASP A 53 2.13 9.33 -7.93
CA ASP A 53 1.57 9.17 -9.27
C ASP A 53 0.75 7.88 -9.34
N ILE A 54 -0.49 7.99 -9.84
CA ILE A 54 -1.43 6.89 -10.01
C ILE A 54 -1.54 6.57 -11.50
N PRO A 55 -0.93 5.48 -12.01
CA PRO A 55 -1.02 5.13 -13.43
C PRO A 55 -2.47 4.83 -13.83
N GLY A 56 -2.90 5.34 -14.99
CA GLY A 56 -4.18 4.96 -15.57
C GLY A 56 -4.19 3.49 -16.03
N PRO A 57 -5.36 2.85 -16.17
CA PRO A 57 -5.46 1.43 -16.56
C PRO A 57 -4.77 1.07 -17.89
N GLY A 58 -4.57 2.05 -18.78
CA GLY A 58 -3.85 1.91 -20.05
C GLY A 58 -2.49 2.59 -20.10
N GLU A 59 -2.05 3.24 -19.02
CA GLU A 59 -0.84 4.07 -19.00
C GLU A 59 0.21 3.45 -18.06
N ARG A 60 1.03 2.54 -18.59
CA ARG A 60 2.12 1.90 -17.81
C ARG A 60 3.34 2.81 -17.56
N ILE A 61 3.50 3.90 -18.33
CA ILE A 61 4.77 4.63 -18.43
C ILE A 61 4.66 6.11 -18.01
N LYS A 62 3.50 6.76 -18.22
CA LYS A 62 3.25 8.14 -17.82
C LYS A 62 1.91 8.22 -17.12
N SER A 63 1.91 8.51 -15.83
CA SER A 63 0.69 8.88 -15.12
C SER A 63 0.46 10.38 -15.27
N ASN A 64 -0.75 10.77 -15.68
CA ASN A 64 -1.20 12.16 -15.62
C ASN A 64 -2.02 12.46 -14.34
N ASN A 65 -2.17 11.48 -13.45
CA ASN A 65 -2.98 11.58 -12.25
C ASN A 65 -2.09 11.43 -11.01
N SER A 66 -2.05 12.44 -10.16
CA SER A 66 -1.32 12.35 -8.90
C SER A 66 -2.22 12.67 -7.72
N VAL A 67 -1.87 12.08 -6.58
CA VAL A 67 -2.50 12.36 -5.30
C VAL A 67 -1.44 12.81 -4.30
N ILE A 68 -1.79 13.79 -3.46
CA ILE A 68 -0.95 14.19 -2.34
C ILE A 68 -1.38 13.39 -1.12
N LEU A 69 -0.47 12.58 -0.58
CA LEU A 69 -0.70 11.75 0.59
C LEU A 69 0.16 12.20 1.76
N ARG A 70 -0.40 12.13 2.96
CA ARG A 70 0.33 12.30 4.22
C ARG A 70 -0.13 11.24 5.20
N ASN A 71 0.81 10.45 5.72
CA ASN A 71 0.53 9.37 6.68
C ASN A 71 -0.62 8.43 6.23
N ALA A 72 -0.73 8.16 4.93
CA ALA A 72 -1.86 7.47 4.33
C ALA A 72 -1.40 6.41 3.31
N SER A 73 -2.27 5.42 3.08
CA SER A 73 -2.07 4.37 2.07
C SER A 73 -3.04 4.52 0.91
N VAL A 74 -2.63 4.08 -0.28
CA VAL A 74 -3.48 3.95 -1.47
C VAL A 74 -3.26 2.59 -2.13
N ALA A 75 -4.32 2.05 -2.69
CA ALA A 75 -4.32 0.81 -3.46
C ALA A 75 -5.24 1.00 -4.67
N THR A 76 -4.82 0.48 -5.82
CA THR A 76 -5.52 0.59 -7.12
C THR A 76 -5.80 -0.77 -7.71
#